data_AF-A0A930SZ40-F1
#
_entry.id   AF-A0A930SZ40-F1
#
_cell.length_a   1.000
_cell.length_b   1.000
_cell.length_c   1.000
_cell.angle_alpha   90.00
_cell.angle_beta   90.00
_cell.angle_gamma   90.00
#
_symmetry.space_group_name_H-M   'P 1'
#
loop_
_entity.id
_entity.type
_entity.pdbx_description
1 polymer ?
#
loop_
_entity_poly.entity_id
_entity_poly.type
_entity_poly.pdbx_seq_one_letter_code
_entity_poly.pdbx_strand_id
1 'polypeptide(L)' 'MKIPRNIQGDELVKILIKYWGYHLIHQKGSHIILETSLPSHHRLCIPNHNPVRVGTLNSIISAVARHKKVSKQDILNTL' A
#
# COMPACT_ATOMS: atom_id res chain seq x y z
N MET A 1 0.44 10.84 -14.11
CA MET A 1 -0.06 10.97 -12.71
C MET A 1 1.12 11.26 -11.81
N LYS A 2 0.98 12.19 -10.86
CA LYS A 2 2.08 12.57 -9.96
C LYS A 2 2.02 11.69 -8.72
N ILE A 3 3.08 10.91 -8.46
CA ILE A 3 3.20 10.12 -7.23
C ILE A 3 3.75 11.04 -6.13
N PRO A 4 3.14 11.09 -4.93
CA PRO A 4 3.67 11.86 -3.80
C PRO A 4 5.02 11.31 -3.37
N ARG A 5 5.91 12.19 -2.88
CA ARG A 5 7.30 11.82 -2.55
C ARG A 5 7.58 11.79 -1.04
N ASN A 6 6.57 12.09 -0.23
CA ASN A 6 6.66 12.31 1.21
C ASN A 6 5.78 11.34 2.02
N ILE A 7 5.27 10.27 1.39
CA ILE A 7 4.45 9.27 2.08
C ILE A 7 5.32 8.39 2.97
N GLN A 8 4.92 8.27 4.23
CA GLN A 8 5.54 7.37 5.19
C GLN A 8 4.99 5.94 5.06
N GLY A 9 5.79 4.94 5.43
CA GLY A 9 5.35 3.55 5.34
C GLY A 9 4.17 3.21 6.25
N ASP A 10 4.14 3.76 7.47
CA ASP A 10 3.04 3.58 8.41
C ASP A 10 1.75 4.30 7.96
N GLU A 11 1.89 5.49 7.36
CA GLU A 11 0.81 6.24 6.73
C GLU A 11 0.17 5.41 5.60
N LEU A 12 0.99 4.88 4.68
CA LEU A 12 0.53 4.00 3.61
C LEU A 12 -0.21 2.77 4.15
N VAL A 13 0.30 2.15 5.21
CA VAL A 13 -0.35 1.01 5.86
C VAL A 13 -1.74 1.38 6.38
N LYS A 14 -1.87 2.50 7.10
CA LYS A 14 -3.15 2.97 7.63
C LYS A 14 -4.17 3.21 6.51
N ILE A 15 -3.75 3.80 5.40
CA ILE A 15 -4.60 4.05 4.24
C ILE A 15 -5.07 2.73 3.60
N LEU A 16 -4.17 1.78 3.37
CA LEU A 16 -4.51 0.49 2.77
C LEU A 16 -5.47 -0.32 3.65
N ILE A 17 -5.31 -0.25 4.97
CA ILE A 17 -6.24 -0.88 5.91
C ILE A 17 -7.61 -0.20 5.86
N LYS A 18 -7.63 1.14 5.97
CA LYS A 18 -8.87 1.92 6.08
C LYS A 18 -9.72 1.90 4.80
N TYR A 19 -9.10 2.04 3.64
CA TYR A 19 -9.81 2.27 2.37
C TYR A 19 -9.79 1.07 1.42
N TRP A 20 -8.80 0.17 1.57
CA TRP A 20 -8.57 -0.90 0.61
C TRP A 20 -8.74 -2.30 1.19
N GLY A 21 -9.28 -2.42 2.41
CA GLY A 21 -9.66 -3.70 3.01
C GLY A 21 -8.48 -4.63 3.29
N TYR A 22 -7.28 -4.07 3.47
CA TYR A 22 -6.15 -4.82 4.00
C TYR A 22 -6.23 -4.88 5.52
N HIS A 23 -5.52 -5.83 6.11
CA HIS A 23 -5.30 -5.92 7.55
C HIS A 23 -3.84 -6.28 7.82
N LEU A 24 -3.36 -5.88 9.00
CA LEU A 24 -2.01 -6.17 9.47
C LEU A 24 -1.89 -7.64 9.85
N ILE A 25 -0.87 -8.33 9.34
CA ILE A 25 -0.52 -9.69 9.78
C ILE A 25 0.58 -9.64 10.83
N HIS A 26 1.72 -9.04 10.49
CA HIS A 26 2.86 -8.89 11.40
C HIS A 26 3.85 -7.85 10.86
N GLN A 27 4.84 -7.51 11.68
CA GLN A 27 5.98 -6.71 11.30
C GLN A 27 7.27 -7.44 11.66
N LYS A 28 8.25 -7.46 10.75
CA LYS A 28 9.60 -7.97 11.00
C LYS A 28 10.61 -6.89 10.63
N GLY A 29 11.27 -6.32 11.64
CA GLY A 29 12.14 -5.16 11.45
C GLY A 29 11.39 -3.99 10.82
N SER A 30 11.93 -3.41 9.75
CA SER A 30 11.28 -2.32 9.02
C SER A 30 10.24 -2.76 7.99
N HIS A 31 9.86 -4.04 7.92
CA HIS A 31 8.88 -4.51 6.93
C HIS A 31 7.56 -4.92 7.59
N ILE A 32 6.48 -4.34 7.11
CA ILE A 32 5.11 -4.58 7.57
C ILE A 32 4.39 -5.46 6.55
N ILE A 33 3.80 -6.56 6.99
CA ILE A 33 3.05 -7.48 6.12
C ILE A 33 1.56 -7.20 6.26
N LEU A 34 0.94 -6.86 5.13
CA LEU A 34 -0.50 -6.68 4.98
C LEU A 34 -1.10 -7.78 4.14
N GLU A 35 -2.36 -8.10 4.41
CA GLU A 35 -3.11 -9.11 3.66
C GLU A 35 -4.56 -8.67 3.45
N THR A 36 -5.21 -9.18 2.41
CA THR A 36 -6.63 -9.01 2.16
C THR A 36 -7.17 -10.28 1.51
N SER A 37 -8.42 -10.64 1.78
CA SER A 37 -9.14 -11.73 1.11
C SER A 37 -10.02 -11.25 -0.04
N LEU A 38 -10.11 -9.94 -0.28
CA LEU A 38 -11.05 -9.32 -1.20
C LEU A 38 -10.31 -8.61 -2.36
N PRO A 39 -10.69 -8.78 -3.64
CA PRO A 39 -11.65 -9.75 -4.16
C PRO A 39 -11.12 -11.19 -4.15
N SER A 40 -9.83 -11.37 -3.90
CA SER A 40 -9.15 -12.64 -3.70
C SER A 40 -8.01 -12.43 -2.71
N HIS A 41 -7.40 -13.53 -2.25
CA HIS A 41 -6.21 -13.44 -1.40
C HIS A 41 -5.09 -12.62 -2.06
N HIS A 42 -4.55 -11.66 -1.32
CA HIS A 42 -3.37 -10.90 -1.72
C HIS A 42 -2.61 -10.41 -0.50
N ARG A 43 -1.29 -10.63 -0.53
CA ARG A 43 -0.36 -10.24 0.52
C ARG A 43 0.65 -9.23 -0.02
N LEU A 44 0.92 -8.20 0.77
CA LEU A 44 1.86 -7.13 0.46
C LEU A 44 2.89 -6.97 1.59
N CYS A 45 4.11 -6.60 1.19
CA CYS A 45 5.17 -6.18 2.09
C CYS A 45 5.40 -4.67 1.91
N ILE A 46 5.22 -3.91 2.99
CA ILE A 46 5.36 -2.46 3.01
C ILE A 46 6.60 -2.09 3.83
N PRO A 47 7.61 -1.42 3.25
CA PRO A 47 8.72 -0.90 4.03
C PRO A 47 8.25 0.29 4.88
N ASN A 48 8.48 0.21 6.18
CA ASN A 48 8.22 1.25 7.16
C ASN A 48 9.36 2.26 7.20
N HIS A 49 9.56 2.97 6.08
CA HIS A 49 10.54 4.05 5.94
C HIS A 49 9.85 5.40 5.79
N ASN A 50 10.56 6.47 6.15
CA ASN A 50 10.11 7.84 5.94
C ASN A 50 11.14 8.63 5.08
N PRO A 51 10.82 8.97 3.82
CA PRO A 51 9.68 8.52 3.04
C PRO A 51 9.92 7.16 2.38
N VAL A 52 8.83 6.50 1.94
CA VAL A 52 8.93 5.37 1.02
C VAL A 52 9.47 5.89 -0.31
N ARG A 53 10.50 5.22 -0.85
CA ARG A 53 11.06 5.57 -2.17
C ARG A 53 9.96 5.57 -3.23
N VAL A 54 9.92 6.59 -4.08
CA VAL A 54 8.86 6.80 -5.09
C VAL A 54 8.66 5.57 -5.99
N GLY A 55 9.74 4.90 -6.39
CA GLY A 55 9.65 3.66 -7.17
C GLY A 55 8.95 2.53 -6.42
N THR A 56 9.28 2.35 -5.14
CA THR A 56 8.64 1.37 -4.26
C THR A 56 7.17 1.71 -4.03
N LEU A 57 6.86 2.97 -3.73
CA LEU A 57 5.48 3.44 -3.57
C LEU A 57 4.65 3.18 -4.83
N ASN A 58 5.18 3.53 -6.01
CA ASN A 58 4.51 3.27 -7.28
C ASN A 58 4.29 1.77 -7.53
N SER A 59 5.26 0.91 -7.20
CA SER A 59 5.11 -0.55 -7.32
C SER A 59 4.00 -1.09 -6.40
N ILE A 60 3.93 -0.61 -5.16
CA ILE A 60 2.87 -0.98 -4.20
C ILE A 60 1.50 -0.53 -4.73
N ILE A 61 1.36 0.75 -5.11
CA ILE A 61 0.12 1.29 -5.67
C ILE A 61 -0.33 0.49 -6.90
N SER A 62 0.61 0.13 -7.77
CA SER A 62 0.33 -0.66 -8.97
C SER A 62 -0.17 -2.06 -8.63
N ALA A 63 0.42 -2.71 -7.63
CA ALA A 63 -0.01 -4.03 -7.17
C ALA A 63 -1.42 -3.98 -6.56
N VAL A 64 -1.69 -2.98 -5.71
CA VAL A 64 -3.01 -2.77 -5.11
C VAL A 64 -4.06 -2.47 -6.17
N ALA A 65 -3.80 -1.53 -7.08
CA ALA A 65 -4.73 -1.16 -8.14
C ALA A 65 -5.09 -2.35 -9.04
N ARG A 66 -4.08 -3.13 -9.45
CA ARG A 66 -4.29 -4.35 -10.25
C ARG A 66 -5.13 -5.39 -9.50
N HIS A 67 -4.83 -5.63 -8.22
CA HIS A 67 -5.57 -6.60 -7.40
C HIS A 67 -7.04 -6.18 -7.19
N LYS A 68 -7.28 -4.89 -6.94
CA LYS A 68 -8.60 -4.33 -6.69
C LYS A 68 -9.38 -4.00 -7.96
N LYS A 69 -8.77 -4.17 -9.14
CA LYS A 69 -9.34 -3.83 -10.46
C LYS A 69 -9.81 -2.37 -10.56
N VAL A 70 -9.01 -1.46 -9.99
CA VAL A 70 -9.23 0.00 -10.02
C VAL A 70 -8.07 0.70 -10.70
N SER A 71 -8.21 1.99 -10.99
CA SER A 71 -7.09 2.78 -11.50
C SER A 71 -6.08 3.09 -10.39
N LYS A 72 -4.84 3.43 -10.77
CA LYS A 72 -3.88 3.97 -9.79
C LYS A 72 -4.36 5.30 -9.19
N GLN A 73 -5.23 6.04 -9.88
CA GLN A 73 -5.71 7.35 -9.41
C GLN A 73 -6.59 7.16 -8.19
N ASP A 74 -7.41 6.11 -8.20
CA ASP A 74 -8.32 5.79 -7.10
C ASP A 74 -7.53 5.56 -5.81
N ILE A 75 -6.41 4.82 -5.90
CA ILE A 75 -5.49 4.64 -4.76
C ILE A 75 -4.88 5.98 -4.34
N LEU A 76 -4.35 6.74 -5.30
CA LEU A 76 -3.69 8.03 -5.05
C LEU A 76 -4.61 9.06 -4.39
N ASN A 77 -5.91 9.03 -4.69
CA ASN A 77 -6.92 9.91 -4.09
C ASN A 77 -7.19 9.60 -2.61
N THR A 78 -6.70 8.46 -2.10
CA THR A 78 -6.79 8.07 -0.68
C THR A 78 -5.49 8.31 0.08
N LEU A 79 -4.42 8.75 -0.60
CA LEU A 79 -3.12 9.04 0.00
C LEU A 79 -3.06 10.44 0.62
#